data_AF-A0A673VZI2-F1
#
_entry.id   AF-A0A673VZI2-F1
#
_cell.length_a   1.000
_cell.length_b   1.000
_cell.length_c   1.000
_cell.angle_alpha   90.00
_cell.angle_beta   90.00
_cell.angle_gamma   90.00
#
_symmetry.space_group_name_H-M   'P 1'
#
loop_
_entity.id
_entity.type
_entity.pdbx_description
1 polymer ?
#
loop_
_entity_poly.entity_id
_entity_poly.type
_entity_poly.pdbx_seq_one_letter_code
_entity_poly.pdbx_strand_id
1 'polypeptide(L)'
;MQTSLLLMVLYLSLPGGTQAFKPLISGGGSVTHRDITQRAVLRKTAEVCRALAAAQGQDFSLPIGDSLSIVKLQKACSADSSSSTLVSTILFQSAIVKMYLSNALVDMEFALSKAHHFDGETFQGGRALITAGVSEVKASVKQGRYLLARLALGRVCHTLQDFYSHSNWVEMGNRQPYSTLIRPDLQLVNLAGIVCGTICSLFKPSPDIPT
;
A
#
# COMPACT_ATOMS: atom_id res chain seq x y z
N MET A 1 -9.51 26.66 -7.24
CA MET A 1 -8.32 26.08 -7.92
C MET A 1 -7.01 26.69 -7.43
N GLN A 2 -6.95 28.01 -7.22
CA GLN A 2 -5.73 28.71 -6.79
C GLN A 2 -5.28 28.36 -5.35
N THR A 3 -6.23 28.18 -4.43
CA THR A 3 -5.98 27.74 -3.04
C THR A 3 -5.41 26.32 -2.95
N SER A 4 -5.81 25.43 -3.85
CA SER A 4 -5.32 24.04 -3.90
C SER A 4 -3.89 23.95 -4.43
N LEU A 5 -3.51 24.83 -5.37
CA LEU A 5 -2.12 24.95 -5.83
C LEU A 5 -1.22 25.54 -4.73
N LEU A 6 -1.70 26.53 -3.99
CA LEU A 6 -0.96 27.16 -2.89
C LEU A 6 -0.64 26.17 -1.77
N LEU A 7 -1.57 25.27 -1.42
CA LEU A 7 -1.33 24.22 -0.42
C LEU A 7 -0.31 23.17 -0.91
N MET A 8 -0.34 22.81 -2.19
CA MET A 8 0.63 21.89 -2.80
C MET A 8 2.05 22.49 -2.83
N VAL A 9 2.17 23.79 -3.13
CA VAL A 9 3.47 24.49 -3.14
C VAL A 9 4.03 24.64 -1.72
N LEU A 10 3.18 24.88 -0.71
CA LEU A 10 3.61 24.93 0.69
C LEU A 10 4.15 23.58 1.19
N TYR A 11 3.49 22.47 0.80
CA TYR A 11 3.90 21.11 1.19
C TYR A 11 5.27 20.71 0.60
N LEU A 12 5.58 21.19 -0.61
CA LEU A 12 6.88 20.98 -1.27
C LEU A 12 8.03 21.82 -0.67
N SER A 13 7.71 22.80 0.18
CA SER A 13 8.66 23.82 0.65
C SER A 13 9.15 23.60 2.09
N LEU A 14 8.70 22.56 2.79
CA LEU A 14 9.14 22.23 4.15
C LEU A 14 10.48 21.45 4.11
N PRO A 15 11.59 22.02 4.60
CA PRO A 15 12.86 21.31 4.71
C PRO A 15 12.81 20.39 5.93
N GLY A 16 12.38 19.16 5.69
CA GLY A 16 12.24 18.14 6.73
C GLY A 16 11.58 16.88 6.20
N GLY A 17 11.87 16.53 4.95
CA GLY A 17 11.28 15.36 4.31
C GLY A 17 11.59 14.10 5.13
N THR A 18 10.58 13.61 5.85
CA THR A 18 10.53 12.22 6.25
C THR A 18 10.78 11.37 5.01
N GLN A 19 11.41 10.21 5.16
CA GLN A 19 11.64 9.25 4.06
C GLN A 19 10.31 8.59 3.60
N ALA A 20 9.25 9.39 3.49
CA ALA A 20 7.91 8.99 3.07
C ALA A 20 7.87 8.77 1.55
N PHE A 21 6.97 7.90 1.12
CA PHE A 21 6.74 7.69 -0.30
C PHE A 21 6.00 8.89 -0.89
N LYS A 22 6.36 9.28 -2.11
CA LYS A 22 5.64 10.35 -2.80
C LYS A 22 4.22 9.86 -3.17
N PRO A 23 3.18 10.72 -3.11
CA PRO A 23 1.80 10.30 -3.39
C PRO A 23 1.62 9.73 -4.81
N LEU A 24 2.02 10.47 -5.86
CA LEU A 24 1.69 10.12 -7.26
C LEU A 24 2.82 10.26 -8.29
N ILE A 25 3.78 11.17 -8.08
CA ILE A 25 4.79 11.53 -9.08
C ILE A 25 6.18 11.11 -8.60
N SER A 26 6.81 10.23 -9.36
CA SER A 26 8.21 9.83 -9.18
C SER A 26 9.10 10.86 -9.85
N GLY A 27 9.90 11.57 -9.05
CA GLY A 27 10.95 12.46 -9.54
C GLY A 27 12.26 12.08 -8.86
N GLY A 28 13.32 11.88 -9.64
CA GLY A 28 14.68 11.59 -9.14
C GLY A 28 14.86 10.20 -8.53
N GLY A 29 14.26 9.15 -9.10
CA GLY A 29 14.47 7.75 -8.65
C GLY A 29 13.68 7.33 -7.40
N SER A 30 12.88 8.22 -6.80
CA SER A 30 12.02 7.90 -5.65
C SER A 30 10.79 7.09 -6.09
N VAL A 31 10.48 6.03 -5.33
CA VAL A 31 9.31 5.16 -5.52
C VAL A 31 8.08 5.82 -4.89
N THR A 32 6.96 5.86 -5.61
CA THR A 32 5.70 6.42 -5.10
C THR A 32 4.79 5.36 -4.46
N HIS A 33 3.81 5.83 -3.67
CA HIS A 33 2.68 5.00 -3.23
C HIS A 33 1.97 4.32 -4.39
N ARG A 34 1.87 5.03 -5.52
CA ARG A 34 1.36 4.49 -6.78
C ARG A 34 2.16 3.30 -7.28
N ASP A 35 3.48 3.43 -7.39
CA ASP A 35 4.36 2.39 -7.94
C ASP A 35 4.35 1.13 -7.09
N ILE A 36 4.38 1.28 -5.75
CA ILE A 36 4.33 0.16 -4.81
C ILE A 36 3.00 -0.56 -4.92
N THR A 37 1.89 0.19 -4.86
CA THR A 37 0.54 -0.38 -4.92
C THR A 37 0.30 -1.09 -6.25
N GLN A 38 0.67 -0.47 -7.38
CA GLN A 38 0.51 -1.09 -8.70
C GLN A 38 1.32 -2.39 -8.82
N ARG A 39 2.61 -2.38 -8.43
CA ARG A 39 3.44 -3.58 -8.47
C ARG A 39 2.91 -4.69 -7.57
N ALA A 40 2.50 -4.35 -6.35
CA ALA A 40 1.94 -5.31 -5.40
C ALA A 40 0.66 -5.97 -5.94
N VAL A 41 -0.26 -5.17 -6.49
CA VAL A 41 -1.51 -5.68 -7.07
C VAL A 41 -1.24 -6.58 -8.28
N LEU A 42 -0.34 -6.20 -9.18
CA LEU A 42 0.02 -7.02 -10.34
C LEU A 42 0.63 -8.35 -9.91
N ARG A 43 1.62 -8.32 -9.01
CA ARG A 43 2.26 -9.55 -8.51
C ARG A 43 1.23 -10.45 -7.83
N LYS A 44 0.39 -9.88 -6.95
CA LYS A 44 -0.60 -10.69 -6.23
C LYS A 44 -1.67 -11.25 -7.15
N THR A 45 -2.10 -10.49 -8.16
CA THR A 45 -3.05 -10.98 -9.16
C THR A 45 -2.45 -12.13 -9.96
N ALA A 46 -1.16 -12.04 -10.35
CA ALA A 46 -0.47 -13.12 -11.05
C ALA A 46 -0.36 -14.41 -10.21
N GLU A 47 -0.08 -14.29 -8.91
CA GLU A 47 -0.09 -15.43 -7.99
C GLU A 47 -1.46 -16.10 -7.93
N VAL A 48 -2.53 -15.30 -7.87
CA VAL A 48 -3.92 -15.82 -7.86
C VAL A 48 -4.25 -16.50 -9.19
N CYS A 49 -3.92 -15.89 -10.33
CA CYS A 49 -4.16 -16.50 -11.64
C CYS A 49 -3.42 -17.83 -11.80
N ARG A 50 -2.15 -17.89 -11.35
CA ARG A 50 -1.38 -19.14 -11.33
C ARG A 50 -2.05 -20.22 -10.48
N ALA A 51 -2.51 -19.85 -9.28
CA ALA A 51 -3.20 -20.80 -8.40
C ALA A 51 -4.51 -21.30 -9.01
N LEU A 52 -5.28 -20.44 -9.68
CA LEU A 52 -6.51 -20.81 -10.38
C LEU A 52 -6.24 -21.72 -11.58
N ALA A 53 -5.22 -21.42 -12.40
CA ALA A 53 -4.80 -22.27 -13.51
C ALA A 53 -4.38 -23.66 -13.03
N ALA A 54 -3.54 -23.73 -11.99
CA ALA A 54 -3.11 -24.99 -11.39
C ALA A 54 -4.29 -25.82 -10.86
N ALA A 55 -5.27 -25.18 -10.21
CA ALA A 55 -6.49 -25.86 -9.76
C ALA A 55 -7.35 -26.42 -10.91
N GLN A 56 -7.19 -25.88 -12.13
CA GLN A 56 -7.85 -26.35 -13.36
C GLN A 56 -6.96 -27.31 -14.18
N GLY A 57 -5.78 -27.68 -13.69
CA GLY A 57 -4.82 -28.50 -14.43
C GLY A 57 -4.15 -27.78 -15.60
N GLN A 58 -4.20 -26.45 -15.63
CA GLN A 58 -3.54 -25.60 -16.63
C GLN A 58 -2.21 -25.06 -16.11
N ASP A 59 -1.26 -24.82 -17.02
CA ASP A 59 0.00 -24.17 -16.69
C ASP A 59 -0.11 -22.64 -16.75
N PHE A 60 0.64 -21.95 -15.90
CA PHE A 60 0.77 -20.49 -15.89
C PHE A 60 2.25 -20.11 -15.93
N SER A 61 2.74 -19.87 -17.14
CA SER A 61 4.16 -19.67 -17.43
C SER A 61 4.65 -18.21 -17.29
N LEU A 62 3.73 -17.25 -17.06
CA LEU A 62 4.13 -15.85 -16.93
C LEU A 62 5.04 -15.65 -15.69
N PRO A 63 6.27 -15.15 -15.85
CA PRO A 63 7.16 -14.86 -14.73
C PRO A 63 6.58 -13.76 -13.83
N ILE A 64 6.60 -13.98 -12.52
CA ILE A 64 6.11 -13.01 -11.53
C ILE A 64 7.28 -12.18 -11.04
N GLY A 65 7.28 -10.90 -11.39
CA GLY A 65 8.32 -9.95 -11.00
C GLY A 65 7.94 -8.52 -11.33
N ASP A 66 8.91 -7.62 -11.22
CA ASP A 66 8.68 -6.18 -11.37
C ASP A 66 8.45 -5.74 -12.83
N SER A 67 8.72 -6.61 -13.80
CA SER A 67 8.47 -6.39 -15.23
C SER A 67 7.04 -6.68 -15.67
N LEU A 68 6.16 -7.10 -14.76
CA LEU A 68 4.75 -7.35 -15.06
C LEU A 68 4.06 -6.05 -15.50
N SER A 69 3.33 -6.14 -16.61
CA SER A 69 2.44 -5.08 -17.08
C SER A 69 0.99 -5.53 -17.05
N ILE A 70 0.07 -4.57 -16.98
CA ILE A 70 -1.38 -4.80 -16.96
C ILE A 70 -1.81 -5.68 -18.14
N VAL A 71 -1.35 -5.34 -19.35
CA VAL A 71 -1.70 -6.06 -20.58
C VAL A 71 -1.18 -7.50 -20.57
N LYS A 72 0.10 -7.70 -20.24
CA LYS A 72 0.71 -9.03 -20.20
C LYS A 72 0.01 -9.93 -19.18
N LEU A 73 -0.26 -9.37 -18.00
CA LEU A 73 -0.91 -10.11 -16.93
C LEU A 73 -2.37 -10.43 -17.27
N GLN A 74 -3.14 -9.45 -17.76
CA GLN A 74 -4.54 -9.68 -18.12
C GLN A 74 -4.68 -10.77 -19.18
N LYS A 75 -3.80 -10.75 -20.20
CA LYS A 75 -3.76 -11.81 -21.21
C LYS A 75 -3.45 -13.17 -20.61
N ALA A 76 -2.43 -13.26 -19.75
CA ALA A 76 -2.04 -14.53 -19.10
C ALA A 76 -3.09 -15.07 -18.10
N CYS A 77 -3.87 -14.18 -17.48
CA CYS A 77 -4.96 -14.54 -16.57
C CYS A 77 -6.26 -14.93 -17.29
N SER A 78 -6.36 -14.73 -18.60
CA SER A 78 -7.57 -15.04 -19.36
C SER A 78 -7.61 -16.53 -19.72
N ALA A 79 -8.75 -17.18 -19.49
CA ALA A 79 -8.93 -18.62 -19.76
C ALA A 79 -8.73 -19.00 -21.25
N ASP A 80 -8.88 -18.03 -22.16
CA ASP A 80 -8.51 -18.16 -23.57
C ASP A 80 -7.85 -16.86 -24.04
N SER A 81 -6.82 -16.99 -24.89
CA SER A 81 -6.17 -15.88 -25.60
C SER A 81 -7.17 -15.06 -26.42
N SER A 82 -8.25 -15.70 -26.91
CA SER A 82 -9.36 -15.06 -27.63
C SER A 82 -10.32 -14.29 -26.71
N SER A 83 -10.38 -14.65 -25.42
CA SER A 83 -11.23 -14.00 -24.39
C SER A 83 -10.60 -12.74 -23.80
N SER A 84 -9.34 -12.46 -24.14
CA SER A 84 -8.63 -11.24 -23.77
C SER A 84 -9.14 -10.05 -24.59
N THR A 85 -10.20 -9.39 -24.13
CA THR A 85 -10.74 -8.18 -24.79
C THR A 85 -10.06 -6.90 -24.31
N LEU A 86 -10.05 -5.88 -25.18
CA LEU A 86 -9.62 -4.53 -24.82
C LEU A 86 -10.42 -3.98 -23.62
N VAL A 87 -11.72 -4.30 -23.56
CA VAL A 87 -12.61 -3.88 -22.45
C VAL A 87 -12.15 -4.50 -21.13
N SER A 88 -11.85 -5.80 -21.09
CA SER A 88 -11.35 -6.47 -19.89
C SER A 88 -10.03 -5.87 -19.40
N THR A 89 -9.13 -5.52 -20.33
CA THR A 89 -7.87 -4.83 -20.02
C THR A 89 -8.13 -3.45 -19.40
N ILE A 90 -9.03 -2.66 -19.98
CA ILE A 90 -9.39 -1.32 -19.47
C ILE A 90 -10.03 -1.43 -18.07
N LEU A 91 -10.92 -2.40 -17.85
CA LEU A 91 -11.55 -2.61 -16.55
C LEU A 91 -10.54 -3.04 -15.49
N PHE A 92 -9.58 -3.91 -15.84
CA PHE A 92 -8.51 -4.30 -14.94
C PHE A 92 -7.59 -3.11 -14.61
N GLN A 93 -7.22 -2.31 -15.62
CA GLN A 93 -6.47 -1.08 -15.41
C GLN A 93 -7.22 -0.12 -14.48
N SER A 94 -8.51 0.13 -14.75
CA SER A 94 -9.36 1.00 -13.91
C SER A 94 -9.42 0.52 -12.47
N ALA A 95 -9.50 -0.78 -12.23
CA ALA A 95 -9.47 -1.36 -10.90
C ALA A 95 -8.17 -1.00 -10.15
N ILE A 96 -7.02 -1.14 -10.80
CA ILE A 96 -5.70 -0.80 -10.24
C ILE A 96 -5.59 0.70 -9.96
N VAL A 97 -6.03 1.52 -10.91
CA VAL A 97 -6.05 2.99 -10.79
C VAL A 97 -6.82 3.45 -9.56
N LYS A 98 -8.02 2.89 -9.34
CA LYS A 98 -8.83 3.20 -8.16
C LYS A 98 -8.12 2.90 -6.85
N MET A 99 -7.40 1.78 -6.78
CA MET A 99 -6.67 1.40 -5.56
C MET A 99 -5.52 2.35 -5.29
N TYR A 100 -4.66 2.64 -6.29
CA TYR A 100 -3.52 3.51 -6.03
C TYR A 100 -3.88 4.99 -5.88
N LEU A 101 -4.94 5.48 -6.54
CA LEU A 101 -5.41 6.84 -6.35
C LEU A 101 -6.02 7.00 -4.95
N SER A 102 -6.81 6.03 -4.50
CA SER A 102 -7.34 6.05 -3.13
C SER A 102 -6.26 5.88 -2.06
N ASN A 103 -5.14 5.24 -2.40
CA ASN A 103 -3.96 5.20 -1.54
C ASN A 103 -3.35 6.61 -1.42
N ALA A 104 -2.96 7.20 -2.54
CA ALA A 104 -2.32 8.52 -2.57
C ALA A 104 -3.22 9.65 -2.03
N LEU A 105 -4.54 9.50 -2.11
CA LEU A 105 -5.48 10.49 -1.58
C LEU A 105 -5.44 10.58 -0.05
N VAL A 106 -4.95 9.54 0.65
CA VAL A 106 -4.84 9.59 2.12
C VAL A 106 -3.89 10.70 2.58
N ASP A 107 -2.80 10.95 1.87
CA ASP A 107 -1.89 12.08 2.13
C ASP A 107 -2.58 13.46 2.10
N MET A 108 -3.66 13.59 1.32
CA MET A 108 -4.39 14.84 1.20
C MET A 108 -5.56 14.89 2.17
N GLU A 109 -6.40 13.85 2.19
CA GLU A 109 -7.63 13.80 3.00
C GLU A 109 -7.31 13.72 4.49
N PHE A 110 -6.22 13.04 4.84
CA PHE A 110 -5.82 12.76 6.22
C PHE A 110 -4.45 13.36 6.57
N ALA A 111 -4.05 14.44 5.90
CA ALA A 111 -2.71 15.06 6.00
C ALA A 111 -2.21 15.33 7.44
N LEU A 112 -3.11 15.56 8.40
CA LEU A 112 -2.77 15.83 9.81
C LEU A 112 -3.04 14.63 10.73
N SER A 113 -3.47 13.51 10.17
CA SER A 113 -3.82 12.30 10.93
C SER A 113 -2.58 11.45 11.17
N LYS A 114 -1.96 11.64 12.33
CA LYS A 114 -0.82 10.83 12.76
C LYS A 114 -1.05 9.32 12.62
N ALA A 115 -2.27 8.85 12.93
CA ALA A 115 -2.63 7.44 12.83
C ALA A 115 -2.62 6.90 11.39
N HIS A 116 -3.04 7.69 10.39
CA HIS A 116 -2.97 7.26 8.99
C HIS A 116 -1.53 7.14 8.49
N HIS A 117 -0.64 7.96 9.05
CA HIS A 117 0.77 8.08 8.67
C HIS A 117 1.75 7.37 9.62
N PHE A 118 1.25 6.66 10.64
CA PHE A 118 2.06 6.05 11.70
C PHE A 118 3.05 7.02 12.40
N ASP A 119 2.72 8.31 12.42
CA ASP A 119 3.53 9.34 13.07
C ASP A 119 3.29 9.39 14.57
N GLY A 120 4.27 9.95 15.31
CA GLY A 120 4.14 10.23 16.74
C GLY A 120 3.73 9.02 17.58
N GLU A 121 4.25 7.83 17.22
CA GLU A 121 4.02 6.57 17.91
C GLU A 121 2.56 6.10 17.96
N THR A 122 1.72 6.56 17.03
CA THR A 122 0.29 6.19 16.96
C THR A 122 0.03 4.78 16.42
N PHE A 123 0.86 3.79 16.79
CA PHE A 123 0.81 2.42 16.24
C PHE A 123 -0.51 1.71 16.52
N GLN A 124 -1.10 1.91 17.70
CA GLN A 124 -2.42 1.35 18.01
C GLN A 124 -3.51 1.95 17.11
N GLY A 125 -3.45 3.27 16.88
CA GLY A 125 -4.36 3.99 15.98
C GLY A 125 -4.21 3.54 14.54
N GLY A 126 -2.98 3.51 14.00
CA GLY A 126 -2.71 3.03 12.65
C GLY A 126 -3.13 1.57 12.44
N ARG A 127 -2.88 0.70 13.43
CA ARG A 127 -3.38 -0.69 13.40
C ARG A 127 -4.91 -0.77 13.43
N ALA A 128 -5.57 0.06 14.22
CA ALA A 128 -7.03 0.11 14.24
C ALA A 128 -7.60 0.48 12.87
N LEU A 129 -7.01 1.48 12.20
CA LEU A 129 -7.38 1.86 10.83
C LEU A 129 -7.17 0.72 9.83
N ILE A 130 -6.02 0.04 9.88
CA ILE A 130 -5.74 -1.11 8.99
C ILE A 130 -6.75 -2.23 9.20
N THR A 131 -6.98 -2.64 10.45
CA THR A 131 -7.87 -3.78 10.75
C THR A 131 -9.33 -3.47 10.42
N ALA A 132 -9.80 -2.25 10.70
CA ALA A 132 -11.12 -1.79 10.27
C ALA A 132 -11.25 -1.78 8.74
N GLY A 133 -10.25 -1.25 8.03
CA GLY A 133 -10.25 -1.21 6.57
C GLY A 133 -10.20 -2.62 5.95
N VAL A 134 -9.44 -3.57 6.51
CA VAL A 134 -9.45 -4.98 6.07
C VAL A 134 -10.83 -5.61 6.24
N SER A 135 -11.53 -5.29 7.35
CA SER A 135 -12.90 -5.73 7.56
C SER A 135 -13.85 -5.13 6.51
N GLU A 136 -13.72 -3.82 6.23
CA GLU A 136 -14.49 -3.12 5.19
C GLU A 136 -14.29 -3.73 3.80
N VAL A 137 -13.04 -4.04 3.43
CA VAL A 137 -12.71 -4.72 2.16
C VAL A 137 -13.45 -6.05 2.07
N LYS A 138 -13.32 -6.91 3.10
CA LYS A 138 -13.96 -8.23 3.13
C LYS A 138 -15.49 -8.13 3.06
N ALA A 139 -16.09 -7.22 3.82
CA ALA A 139 -17.53 -7.01 3.81
C ALA A 139 -18.03 -6.50 2.44
N SER A 140 -17.31 -5.54 1.86
CA SER A 140 -17.64 -4.97 0.54
C SER A 140 -17.55 -6.02 -0.57
N VAL A 141 -16.52 -6.88 -0.55
CA VAL A 141 -16.39 -8.00 -1.50
C VAL A 141 -17.56 -8.97 -1.36
N LYS A 142 -17.92 -9.37 -0.14
CA LYS A 142 -19.06 -10.28 0.11
C LYS A 142 -20.39 -9.71 -0.40
N GLN A 143 -20.55 -8.38 -0.37
CA GLN A 143 -21.75 -7.69 -0.84
C GLN A 143 -21.69 -7.33 -2.34
N GLY A 144 -20.65 -7.73 -3.08
CA GLY A 144 -20.48 -7.35 -4.50
C GLY A 144 -20.13 -5.87 -4.72
N ARG A 145 -19.81 -5.12 -3.67
CA ARG A 145 -19.48 -3.68 -3.72
C ARG A 145 -18.00 -3.47 -4.06
N TYR A 146 -17.58 -3.93 -5.24
CA TYR A 146 -16.16 -3.97 -5.63
C TYR A 146 -15.49 -2.60 -5.78
N LEU A 147 -16.25 -1.52 -6.04
CA LEU A 147 -15.68 -0.18 -6.02
C LEU A 147 -15.24 0.20 -4.60
N LEU A 148 -16.13 0.05 -3.62
CA LEU A 148 -15.83 0.34 -2.21
C LEU A 148 -14.68 -0.52 -1.69
N ALA A 149 -14.68 -1.81 -2.03
CA ALA A 149 -13.58 -2.71 -1.68
C ALA A 149 -12.22 -2.20 -2.18
N ARG A 150 -12.14 -1.67 -3.40
CA ARG A 150 -10.88 -1.15 -3.98
C ARG A 150 -10.43 0.15 -3.32
N LEU A 151 -11.37 1.05 -3.01
CA LEU A 151 -11.05 2.30 -2.32
C LEU A 151 -10.57 2.01 -0.89
N ALA A 152 -11.29 1.15 -0.15
CA ALA A 152 -10.88 0.70 1.19
C ALA A 152 -9.51 0.02 1.17
N LEU A 153 -9.25 -0.86 0.18
CA LEU A 153 -7.95 -1.50 0.03
C LEU A 153 -6.84 -0.47 -0.26
N GLY A 154 -7.10 0.55 -1.08
CA GLY A 154 -6.17 1.65 -1.32
C GLY A 154 -5.78 2.37 -0.03
N ARG A 155 -6.75 2.75 0.79
CA ARG A 155 -6.50 3.39 2.10
C ARG A 155 -5.69 2.50 3.04
N VAL A 156 -6.04 1.22 3.15
CA VAL A 156 -5.26 0.25 3.94
C VAL A 156 -3.83 0.14 3.43
N CYS A 157 -3.63 0.09 2.12
CA CYS A 157 -2.30 0.02 1.52
C CYS A 157 -1.46 1.26 1.80
N HIS A 158 -2.07 2.45 1.91
CA HIS A 158 -1.37 3.67 2.30
C HIS A 158 -0.82 3.55 3.72
N THR A 159 -1.70 3.32 4.70
CA THR A 159 -1.33 3.22 6.11
C THR A 159 -0.35 2.07 6.38
N LEU A 160 -0.44 0.96 5.63
CA LEU A 160 0.58 -0.09 5.68
C LEU A 160 1.95 0.36 5.13
N GLN A 161 1.98 1.13 4.03
CA GLN A 161 3.23 1.64 3.48
C GLN A 161 3.90 2.61 4.45
N ASP A 162 3.11 3.46 5.09
CA ASP A 162 3.59 4.44 6.07
C ASP A 162 4.15 3.78 7.34
N PHE A 163 3.55 2.67 7.79
CA PHE A 163 4.19 1.86 8.83
C PHE A 163 5.61 1.44 8.45
N TYR A 164 5.84 0.95 7.23
CA TYR A 164 7.16 0.45 6.83
C TYR A 164 8.15 1.57 6.47
N SER A 165 7.69 2.77 6.08
CA SER A 165 8.57 3.91 5.86
C SER A 165 8.93 4.62 7.16
N HIS A 166 8.00 4.75 8.10
CA HIS A 166 8.16 5.56 9.32
C HIS A 166 8.52 4.74 10.57
N SER A 167 8.50 3.40 10.48
CA SER A 167 9.10 2.53 11.50
C SER A 167 10.51 2.08 11.13
N ASN A 168 11.22 1.54 12.11
CA ASN A 168 12.49 0.84 11.94
C ASN A 168 12.32 -0.68 11.71
N TRP A 169 11.12 -1.15 11.34
CA TRP A 169 10.83 -2.59 11.20
C TRP A 169 11.84 -3.29 10.29
N VAL A 170 12.12 -2.68 9.13
CA VAL A 170 13.06 -3.23 8.14
C VAL A 170 14.50 -3.09 8.60
N GLU A 171 14.85 -1.96 9.23
CA GLU A 171 16.19 -1.65 9.75
C GLU A 171 16.59 -2.57 10.90
N MET A 172 15.62 -3.09 11.67
CA MET A 172 15.83 -4.15 12.65
C MET A 172 16.09 -5.54 12.03
N GLY A 173 16.19 -5.64 10.70
CA GLY A 173 16.49 -6.88 9.99
C GLY A 173 15.27 -7.78 9.72
N ASN A 174 14.05 -7.32 10.02
CA ASN A 174 12.85 -8.09 9.73
C ASN A 174 12.59 -8.13 8.22
N ARG A 175 12.57 -9.35 7.67
CA ARG A 175 12.31 -9.59 6.23
C ARG A 175 10.87 -10.01 5.94
N GLN A 176 10.12 -10.37 6.97
CA GLN A 176 8.74 -10.79 6.85
C GLN A 176 7.79 -9.63 7.19
N PRO A 177 6.61 -9.55 6.56
CA PRO A 177 5.59 -8.59 6.95
C PRO A 177 5.15 -8.78 8.40
N TYR A 178 4.92 -7.69 9.12
CA TYR A 178 4.43 -7.76 10.49
C TYR A 178 2.93 -8.12 10.53
N SER A 179 2.64 -9.42 10.63
CA SER A 179 1.27 -9.94 10.49
C SER A 179 0.24 -9.37 11.49
N THR A 180 0.69 -8.89 12.65
CA THR A 180 -0.16 -8.26 13.68
C THR A 180 -0.89 -7.02 13.17
N LEU A 181 -0.33 -6.32 12.17
CA LEU A 181 -0.97 -5.11 11.61
C LEU A 181 -2.34 -5.40 10.98
N ILE A 182 -2.52 -6.58 10.40
CA ILE A 182 -3.78 -6.97 9.73
C ILE A 182 -4.64 -7.94 10.53
N ARG A 183 -4.16 -8.38 11.71
CA ARG A 183 -4.82 -9.37 12.56
C ARG A 183 -5.31 -8.72 13.85
N PRO A 184 -6.61 -8.38 13.98
CA PRO A 184 -7.14 -7.73 15.18
C PRO A 184 -7.08 -8.63 16.42
N ASP A 185 -7.07 -9.95 16.21
CA ASP A 185 -6.98 -11.00 17.24
C ASP A 185 -5.61 -11.06 17.95
N LEU A 186 -4.56 -10.54 17.33
CA LEU A 186 -3.23 -10.50 17.93
C LEU A 186 -3.04 -9.29 18.84
N GLN A 187 -2.13 -9.37 19.80
CA GLN A 187 -1.73 -8.20 20.57
C GLN A 187 -0.64 -7.41 19.83
N LEU A 188 -0.79 -6.09 19.78
CA LEU A 188 0.28 -5.21 19.35
C LEU A 188 1.23 -5.02 20.52
N VAL A 189 2.30 -5.80 20.55
CA VAL A 189 3.36 -5.66 21.53
C VAL A 189 4.27 -4.49 21.16
N ASN A 190 4.94 -3.90 22.16
CA ASN A 190 5.99 -2.93 21.89
C ASN A 190 7.11 -3.62 21.10
N LEU A 191 7.40 -3.12 19.90
CA LEU A 191 8.45 -3.68 19.04
C LEU A 191 9.81 -2.98 19.26
N ALA A 192 9.81 -1.90 20.03
CA ALA A 192 11.01 -1.23 20.52
C ALA A 192 11.58 -2.05 21.68
N GLY A 193 12.40 -3.07 21.37
CA GLY A 193 13.29 -3.68 22.37
C GLY A 193 13.31 -5.20 22.45
N ILE A 194 14.06 -5.86 21.55
CA ILE A 194 14.63 -7.19 21.83
C ILE A 194 16.18 -7.21 21.75
N VAL A 195 16.85 -6.20 21.17
CA VAL A 195 18.29 -6.32 20.82
C VAL A 195 19.22 -5.24 21.39
N CYS A 196 18.76 -4.19 22.09
CA CYS A 196 19.71 -3.18 22.57
C CYS A 196 19.34 -2.58 23.92
N GLY A 197 20.34 -2.45 24.79
CA GLY A 197 20.25 -1.70 26.04
C GLY A 197 19.75 -0.28 25.78
N THR A 198 18.63 0.01 26.42
CA THR A 198 18.16 1.34 26.83
C THR A 198 17.61 2.31 25.79
N ILE A 199 17.98 2.34 24.50
CA ILE A 199 17.33 3.30 23.55
C ILE A 199 17.29 2.79 22.11
N CYS A 200 16.26 2.02 21.74
CA CYS A 200 15.84 1.85 20.35
C CYS A 200 14.32 2.01 20.30
N SER A 201 13.83 3.22 20.02
CA SER A 201 12.44 3.41 19.62
C SER A 201 12.21 2.73 18.28
N LEU A 202 10.96 2.38 17.98
CA LEU A 202 10.52 1.86 16.68
C LEU A 202 10.70 2.87 15.53
N PHE A 203 11.39 3.96 15.75
CA PHE A 203 11.35 5.17 14.93
C PHE A 203 12.62 5.32 14.10
N LYS A 204 12.48 5.87 12.90
CA LYS A 204 13.61 6.50 12.20
C LYS A 204 13.76 7.91 12.77
N PRO A 205 14.93 8.32 13.29
CA PRO A 205 15.10 9.69 13.80
C PRO A 205 14.68 10.70 12.72
N SER A 206 13.67 11.53 13.03
CA SER A 206 13.35 12.72 12.24
C SER A 206 14.53 13.68 12.31
N PRO A 207 14.87 14.41 11.24
CA PRO A 207 15.73 15.57 11.38
C PRO A 207 15.02 16.56 12.30
N ASP A 208 15.61 16.80 13.47
CA ASP A 208 15.05 17.67 14.51
C ASP A 208 14.67 19.04 13.93
N ILE A 209 13.40 19.43 14.09
CA ILE A 209 13.00 20.83 13.93
C ILE A 209 13.38 21.52 15.25
N PRO A 210 14.27 22.54 15.24
CA PRO A 210 14.55 23.30 16.45
C PRO A 210 13.25 23.98 16.91
N THR A 211 12.91 23.81 18.19
CA THR A 211 11.84 24.53 18.89
C THR A 211 12.07 26.03 18.87
#